data_AF-A0A7V8X6H4-F1
#
_entry.id   AF-A0A7V8X6H4-F1
#
_cell.length_a   1.000
_cell.length_b   1.000
_cell.length_c   1.000
_cell.angle_alpha   90.00
_cell.angle_beta   90.00
_cell.angle_gamma   90.00
#
_symmetry.space_group_name_H-M   'P 1'
#
loop_
_entity.id
_entity.type
_entity.pdbx_description
1 polymer ?
#
loop_
_entity_poly.entity_id
_entity_poly.type
_entity_poly.pdbx_seq_one_letter_code
_entity_poly.pdbx_strand_id
1 'polypeptide(L)'
;MDRFAPTPTDARQEPIRTDWVRISVIAGFIATFMMTAAITAGFLFANAVGDEDGGTVARWFAALSGNEIVDQVGDAFAVGMVINLIVGLIWALIYGKFAEPVLNGPGWLKGVIFAMAPFLLSILVVFPIMGAGFLGAGIGAGPLPVLGNLIAHVVFGAVLGFFYAIEEGSGISGDASEHQASASSERGTALGILIGGVVGAIGGYAIAPTMDDLASRPVLTLAGVLTGAAIGALIGSLTGMTTDEDTAARADGKR
;
A
#
# COMPACT_ATOMS: atom_id res chain seq x y z
N MET A 1 -38.39 20.81 -49.49
CA MET A 1 -38.20 19.44 -48.96
C MET A 1 -36.73 19.31 -48.62
N ASP A 2 -36.35 19.86 -47.47
CA ASP A 2 -34.96 19.89 -47.02
C ASP A 2 -34.65 18.64 -46.20
N ARG A 3 -33.61 17.93 -46.62
CA ARG A 3 -33.09 16.73 -45.95
C ARG A 3 -32.46 17.16 -44.63
N PHE A 4 -33.08 16.76 -43.52
CA PHE A 4 -32.41 16.67 -42.23
C PHE A 4 -31.24 15.68 -42.36
N ALA A 5 -30.02 16.20 -42.42
CA ALA A 5 -28.83 15.39 -42.19
C ALA A 5 -28.77 15.04 -40.69
N PRO A 6 -28.56 13.77 -40.30
CA PRO A 6 -28.31 13.43 -38.91
C PRO A 6 -26.98 14.06 -38.49
N THR A 7 -27.04 14.88 -37.44
CA THR A 7 -25.86 15.39 -36.73
C THR A 7 -24.98 14.21 -36.35
N PRO A 8 -23.66 14.23 -36.61
CA PRO A 8 -22.77 13.17 -36.17
C PRO A 8 -22.91 13.05 -34.66
N THR A 9 -23.41 11.90 -34.20
CA THR A 9 -23.39 11.53 -32.79
C THR A 9 -21.96 11.68 -32.30
N ASP A 10 -21.77 12.52 -31.28
CA ASP A 10 -20.53 12.64 -30.53
C ASP A 10 -19.90 11.26 -30.38
N ALA A 11 -18.76 11.09 -31.04
CA ALA A 11 -17.87 9.99 -30.74
C ALA A 11 -17.53 10.17 -29.27
N ARG A 12 -18.20 9.40 -28.40
CA ARG A 12 -17.93 9.30 -26.96
C ARG A 12 -16.43 9.16 -26.82
N GLN A 13 -15.77 10.28 -26.52
CA GLN A 13 -14.38 10.26 -26.09
C GLN A 13 -14.46 9.52 -24.77
N GLU A 14 -14.05 8.24 -24.76
CA GLU A 14 -13.92 7.52 -23.51
C GLU A 14 -13.04 8.37 -22.61
N PRO A 15 -13.56 8.87 -21.47
CA PRO A 15 -12.79 9.75 -20.62
C PRO A 15 -11.50 9.02 -20.27
N ILE A 16 -10.39 9.65 -20.64
CA ILE A 16 -9.06 9.12 -20.42
C ILE A 16 -8.99 8.70 -18.95
N ARG A 17 -8.57 7.45 -18.69
CA ARG A 17 -8.38 6.78 -17.38
C ARG A 17 -7.44 7.53 -16.40
N THR A 18 -7.37 8.86 -16.37
CA THR A 18 -6.38 9.64 -15.60
C THR A 18 -6.39 9.38 -14.09
N ASP A 19 -7.48 8.79 -13.59
CA ASP A 19 -7.68 8.52 -12.16
C ASP A 19 -6.95 7.25 -11.68
N TRP A 20 -6.47 6.39 -12.58
CA TRP A 20 -5.84 5.11 -12.19
C TRP A 20 -4.65 5.30 -11.23
N VAL A 21 -3.87 6.38 -11.39
CA VAL A 21 -2.73 6.68 -10.51
C VAL A 21 -3.19 6.95 -9.09
N ARG A 22 -4.23 7.78 -8.92
CA ARG A 22 -4.81 8.11 -7.62
C ARG A 22 -5.32 6.85 -6.94
N ILE A 23 -6.16 6.11 -7.66
CA ILE A 23 -6.79 4.88 -7.18
C ILE A 23 -5.71 3.87 -6.77
N SER A 24 -4.68 3.68 -7.60
CA SER A 24 -3.52 2.84 -7.29
C SER A 24 -2.79 3.27 -6.02
N VAL A 25 -2.53 4.56 -5.83
CA VAL A 25 -1.79 5.05 -4.65
C VAL A 25 -2.59 4.83 -3.37
N ILE A 26 -3.88 5.17 -3.36
CA ILE A 26 -4.74 5.00 -2.18
C ILE A 26 -4.88 3.51 -1.85
N ALA A 27 -5.25 2.69 -2.84
CA ALA A 27 -5.42 1.25 -2.63
C ALA A 27 -4.09 0.57 -2.24
N GLY A 28 -2.98 0.99 -2.84
CA GLY A 28 -1.63 0.51 -2.53
C GLY A 28 -1.17 0.84 -1.12
N PHE A 29 -1.44 2.07 -0.65
CA PHE A 29 -1.15 2.49 0.71
C PHE A 29 -1.91 1.62 1.72
N ILE A 30 -3.23 1.46 1.53
CA ILE A 30 -4.09 0.64 2.41
C ILE A 30 -3.63 -0.82 2.38
N ALA A 31 -3.36 -1.38 1.20
CA ALA A 31 -2.89 -2.75 1.05
C ALA A 31 -1.55 -3.00 1.75
N THR A 32 -0.60 -2.07 1.60
CA THR A 32 0.72 -2.18 2.24
C THR A 32 0.60 -2.09 3.76
N PHE A 33 -0.27 -1.21 4.25
CA PHE A 33 -0.57 -1.12 5.67
C PHE A 33 -1.16 -2.43 6.21
N MET A 34 -2.19 -2.97 5.53
CA MET A 34 -2.83 -4.23 5.95
C MET A 34 -1.87 -5.43 5.90
N MET A 35 -0.99 -5.48 4.91
CA MET A 35 0.08 -6.48 4.84
C MET A 35 1.05 -6.35 6.02
N THR A 36 1.48 -5.12 6.35
CA THR A 36 2.37 -4.84 7.48
C THR A 36 1.72 -5.27 8.81
N ALA A 37 0.43 -4.98 8.98
CA ALA A 37 -0.33 -5.41 10.14
C ALA A 37 -0.42 -6.95 10.23
N ALA A 38 -0.65 -7.63 9.09
CA ALA A 38 -0.68 -9.10 9.05
C ALA A 38 0.67 -9.73 9.39
N ILE A 39 1.78 -9.18 8.87
CA ILE A 39 3.14 -9.61 9.20
C ILE A 39 3.41 -9.41 10.70
N THR A 40 3.09 -8.23 11.22
CA THR A 40 3.25 -7.92 12.65
C THR A 40 2.47 -8.88 13.53
N ALA A 41 1.20 -9.16 13.19
CA ALA A 41 0.38 -10.10 13.93
C ALA A 41 0.96 -11.53 13.87
N GLY A 42 1.44 -11.97 12.71
CA GLY A 42 2.11 -13.26 12.54
C GLY A 42 3.39 -13.37 13.37
N PHE A 43 4.19 -12.29 13.41
CA PHE A 43 5.41 -12.22 14.22
C PHE A 43 5.11 -12.27 15.73
N LEU A 44 4.11 -11.52 16.21
CA LEU A 44 3.69 -11.56 17.61
C LEU A 44 3.19 -12.95 18.00
N PHE A 45 2.42 -13.60 17.12
CA PHE A 45 1.97 -14.97 17.32
C PHE A 45 3.13 -15.96 17.36
N ALA A 46 4.10 -15.84 16.45
CA ALA A 46 5.29 -16.69 16.42
C ALA A 46 6.11 -16.58 17.71
N ASN A 47 6.30 -15.36 18.24
CA ASN A 47 6.99 -15.16 19.51
C ASN A 47 6.22 -15.74 20.71
N ALA A 48 4.89 -15.70 20.68
CA ALA A 48 4.07 -16.22 21.79
C ALA A 48 4.04 -17.76 21.85
N VAL A 49 4.19 -18.43 20.71
CA VAL A 49 4.08 -19.90 20.58
C VAL A 49 5.44 -20.58 20.38
N GLY A 50 6.48 -19.82 20.03
CA GLY A 50 7.83 -20.32 19.81
C GLY A 50 8.46 -20.87 21.10
N ASP A 51 9.04 -22.07 21.00
CA ASP A 51 9.79 -22.72 22.08
C ASP A 51 10.91 -23.57 21.46
N GLU A 52 12.17 -23.29 21.84
CA GLU A 52 13.36 -24.00 21.36
C GLU A 52 13.45 -25.44 21.86
N ASP A 53 12.92 -25.70 23.05
CA ASP A 53 12.87 -27.03 23.67
C ASP A 53 11.56 -27.77 23.37
N GLY A 54 10.65 -27.10 22.65
CA GLY A 54 9.32 -27.60 22.33
C GLY A 54 9.28 -28.64 21.20
N GLY A 55 8.05 -29.01 20.82
CA GLY A 55 7.80 -29.86 19.65
C GLY A 55 8.26 -29.21 18.33
N THR A 56 8.28 -29.99 17.24
CA THR A 56 8.76 -29.52 15.92
C THR A 56 8.11 -28.20 15.47
N VAL A 57 6.80 -28.04 15.65
CA VAL A 57 6.08 -26.81 15.26
C VAL A 57 6.48 -25.62 16.14
N ALA A 58 6.63 -25.81 17.45
CA ALA A 58 7.05 -24.75 18.36
C ALA A 58 8.48 -24.30 18.05
N ARG A 59 9.38 -25.23 17.74
CA ARG A 59 10.75 -24.92 17.29
C ARG A 59 10.77 -24.18 15.95
N TRP A 60 9.85 -24.49 15.03
CA TRP A 60 9.74 -23.71 13.80
C TRP A 60 9.31 -22.27 14.06
N PHE A 61 8.37 -22.04 14.98
CA PHE A 61 7.98 -20.69 15.38
C PHE A 61 9.13 -19.94 16.07
N ALA A 62 9.88 -20.62 16.96
CA ALA A 62 11.07 -20.06 17.58
C ALA A 62 12.12 -19.66 16.54
N ALA A 63 12.42 -20.53 15.58
CA ALA A 63 13.36 -20.22 14.50
C ALA A 63 12.85 -19.09 13.57
N LEU A 64 11.54 -18.98 13.38
CA LEU A 64 10.94 -17.92 12.56
C LEU A 64 11.07 -16.54 13.21
N SER A 65 10.95 -16.44 14.54
CA SER A 65 11.02 -15.17 15.26
C SER A 65 12.42 -14.83 15.78
N GLY A 66 13.25 -15.83 16.05
CA GLY A 66 14.63 -15.67 16.54
C GLY A 66 15.66 -16.02 15.48
N ASN A 67 15.79 -15.19 14.43
CA ASN A 67 16.82 -15.35 13.41
C ASN A 67 17.49 -14.03 13.06
N GLU A 68 18.68 -14.12 12.47
CA GLU A 68 19.53 -12.98 12.10
C GLU A 68 18.82 -11.97 11.20
N ILE A 69 17.89 -12.40 10.34
CA ILE A 69 17.12 -11.50 9.47
C ILE A 69 16.18 -10.65 10.30
N VAL A 70 15.50 -11.24 11.30
CA VAL A 70 14.65 -10.48 12.22
C VAL A 70 15.48 -9.49 13.02
N ASP A 71 16.65 -9.88 13.50
CA ASP A 71 17.54 -8.99 14.25
C ASP A 71 17.98 -7.79 13.39
N GLN A 72 18.40 -8.07 12.16
CA GLN A 72 18.82 -7.04 11.20
C GLN A 72 17.65 -6.12 10.80
N VAL A 73 16.45 -6.66 10.63
CA VAL A 73 15.23 -5.87 10.38
C VAL A 73 14.86 -5.05 11.61
N GLY A 74 15.09 -5.54 12.82
CA GLY A 74 14.88 -4.79 14.06
C GLY A 74 15.74 -3.53 14.13
N ASP A 75 17.03 -3.66 13.81
CA ASP A 75 17.97 -2.53 13.78
C ASP A 75 17.63 -1.51 12.69
N ALA A 76 17.16 -1.99 11.53
CA ALA A 76 16.81 -1.17 10.38
C ALA A 76 15.30 -0.95 10.21
N PHE A 77 14.50 -1.12 11.27
CA PHE A 77 13.04 -1.24 11.15
C PHE A 77 12.38 -0.07 10.42
N ALA A 78 12.74 1.17 10.77
CA ALA A 78 12.20 2.36 10.14
C ALA A 78 12.51 2.40 8.63
N VAL A 79 13.73 2.03 8.24
CA VAL A 79 14.15 1.95 6.84
C VAL A 79 13.38 0.85 6.11
N GLY A 80 13.23 -0.32 6.76
CA GLY A 80 12.45 -1.44 6.24
C GLY A 80 11.00 -1.06 5.95
N MET A 81 10.36 -0.31 6.84
CA MET A 81 8.99 0.17 6.63
C MET A 81 8.88 1.15 5.45
N VAL A 82 9.81 2.08 5.32
CA VAL A 82 9.82 3.04 4.19
C VAL A 82 10.00 2.28 2.86
N ILE A 83 10.94 1.33 2.81
CA ILE A 83 11.15 0.49 1.62
C ILE A 83 9.89 -0.33 1.32
N ASN A 84 9.29 -0.97 2.33
CA ASN A 84 8.06 -1.75 2.18
C ASN A 84 6.93 -0.90 1.57
N LEU A 85 6.75 0.33 2.08
CA LEU A 85 5.78 1.27 1.53
C LEU A 85 6.07 1.62 0.06
N ILE A 86 7.31 2.00 -0.25
CA ILE A 86 7.71 2.38 -1.62
C ILE A 86 7.47 1.20 -2.59
N VAL A 87 7.91 0.00 -2.21
CA VAL A 87 7.75 -1.21 -3.04
C VAL A 87 6.28 -1.56 -3.21
N GLY A 88 5.48 -1.49 -2.14
CA GLY A 88 4.04 -1.71 -2.19
C GLY A 88 3.32 -0.74 -3.13
N LEU A 89 3.69 0.54 -3.13
CA LEU A 89 3.15 1.55 -4.05
C LEU A 89 3.56 1.31 -5.50
N ILE A 90 4.81 0.91 -5.75
CA ILE A 90 5.26 0.52 -7.10
C ILE A 90 4.39 -0.63 -7.62
N TRP A 91 4.17 -1.67 -6.82
CA TRP A 91 3.30 -2.78 -7.19
C TRP A 91 1.85 -2.34 -7.41
N ALA A 92 1.33 -1.42 -6.61
CA ALA A 92 -0.03 -0.90 -6.80
C ALA A 92 -0.19 -0.10 -8.11
N LEU A 93 0.83 0.65 -8.51
CA LEU A 93 0.86 1.34 -9.81
C LEU A 93 0.93 0.34 -10.97
N ILE A 94 1.76 -0.71 -10.83
CA ILE A 94 1.84 -1.79 -11.83
C ILE A 94 0.48 -2.49 -11.94
N TYR A 95 -0.19 -2.76 -10.81
CA TYR A 95 -1.51 -3.36 -10.77
C TYR A 95 -2.52 -2.52 -11.56
N GLY A 96 -2.72 -1.25 -11.20
CA GLY A 96 -3.72 -0.40 -11.84
C GLY A 96 -3.47 -0.18 -13.33
N LYS A 97 -2.21 -0.05 -13.74
CA LYS A 97 -1.86 0.18 -15.15
C LYS A 97 -1.94 -1.08 -16.02
N PHE A 98 -1.44 -2.21 -15.53
CA PHE A 98 -1.18 -3.38 -16.37
C PHE A 98 -2.03 -4.61 -16.02
N ALA A 99 -2.33 -4.83 -14.73
CA ALA A 99 -2.99 -6.06 -14.30
C ALA A 99 -4.52 -5.89 -14.24
N GLU A 100 -4.99 -4.80 -13.65
CA GLU A 100 -6.42 -4.48 -13.54
C GLU A 100 -7.17 -4.62 -14.87
N PRO A 101 -6.66 -4.07 -16.01
CA PRO A 101 -7.43 -4.05 -17.25
C PRO A 101 -7.52 -5.42 -17.95
N VAL A 102 -6.64 -6.35 -17.58
CA VAL A 102 -6.46 -7.63 -18.28
C VAL A 102 -7.06 -8.78 -17.47
N LEU A 103 -7.09 -8.65 -16.14
CA LEU A 103 -7.60 -9.68 -15.25
C LEU A 103 -9.12 -9.63 -15.17
N ASN A 104 -9.75 -10.80 -15.25
CA ASN A 104 -11.19 -10.94 -15.15
C ASN A 104 -11.61 -11.36 -13.73
N GLY A 105 -12.82 -10.95 -13.33
CA GLY A 105 -13.43 -11.35 -12.05
C GLY A 105 -13.52 -10.22 -11.02
N PRO A 106 -13.93 -10.53 -9.78
CA PRO A 106 -14.10 -9.54 -8.73
C PRO A 106 -12.76 -8.91 -8.33
N GLY A 107 -12.78 -7.63 -7.93
CA GLY A 107 -11.57 -6.84 -7.61
C GLY A 107 -10.57 -7.54 -6.71
N TRP A 108 -11.03 -8.10 -5.58
CA TRP A 108 -10.17 -8.82 -4.64
C TRP A 108 -9.46 -10.02 -5.27
N LEU A 109 -10.13 -10.75 -6.18
CA LEU A 109 -9.54 -11.91 -6.86
C LEU A 109 -8.49 -11.48 -7.88
N LYS A 110 -8.75 -10.41 -8.66
CA LYS A 110 -7.76 -9.81 -9.57
C LYS A 110 -6.49 -9.45 -8.80
N GLY A 111 -6.64 -8.79 -7.65
CA GLY A 111 -5.54 -8.42 -6.79
C GLY A 111 -4.77 -9.62 -6.21
N VAL A 112 -5.45 -10.69 -5.77
CA VAL A 112 -4.80 -11.93 -5.31
C VAL A 112 -4.00 -12.60 -6.42
N ILE A 113 -4.58 -12.74 -7.63
CA ILE A 113 -3.89 -13.32 -8.79
C ILE A 113 -2.63 -12.50 -9.10
N PHE A 114 -2.76 -11.18 -9.12
CA PHE A 114 -1.63 -10.28 -9.33
C PHE A 114 -0.53 -10.44 -8.27
N ALA A 115 -0.90 -10.52 -6.99
CA ALA A 115 0.05 -10.60 -5.88
C ALA A 115 0.86 -11.91 -5.85
N MET A 116 0.49 -12.92 -6.65
CA MET A 116 1.33 -14.12 -6.83
C MET A 116 2.67 -13.79 -7.50
N ALA A 117 2.74 -12.77 -8.34
CA ALA A 117 4.00 -12.33 -8.95
C ALA A 117 5.01 -11.78 -7.91
N PRO A 118 4.68 -10.76 -7.07
CA PRO A 118 5.56 -10.32 -6.00
C PRO A 118 5.83 -11.41 -4.95
N PHE A 119 4.85 -12.29 -4.67
CA PHE A 119 5.08 -13.44 -3.79
C PHE A 119 6.21 -14.35 -4.31
N LEU A 120 6.14 -14.73 -5.58
CA LEU A 120 7.16 -15.56 -6.22
C LEU A 120 8.51 -14.82 -6.28
N LEU A 121 8.50 -13.53 -6.60
CA LEU A 121 9.71 -12.72 -6.58
C LEU A 121 10.36 -12.70 -5.18
N SER A 122 9.55 -12.58 -4.13
CA SER A 122 10.01 -12.57 -2.74
C SER A 122 10.71 -13.89 -2.38
N ILE A 123 10.06 -15.04 -2.61
CA ILE A 123 10.63 -16.34 -2.20
C ILE A 123 11.79 -16.82 -3.09
N LEU A 124 11.82 -16.41 -4.37
CA LEU A 124 12.82 -16.88 -5.34
C LEU A 124 14.04 -15.96 -5.43
N VAL A 125 13.89 -14.68 -5.12
CA VAL A 125 14.94 -13.67 -5.30
C VAL A 125 15.28 -12.98 -3.97
N VAL A 126 14.28 -12.42 -3.29
CA VAL A 126 14.53 -11.63 -2.06
C VAL A 126 15.04 -12.51 -0.93
N PHE A 127 14.41 -13.67 -0.69
CA PHE A 127 14.83 -14.59 0.38
C PHE A 127 16.30 -15.04 0.23
N PRO A 128 16.75 -15.53 -0.94
CA PRO A 128 18.17 -15.83 -1.14
C PRO A 128 19.11 -14.65 -0.90
N ILE A 129 18.75 -13.45 -1.38
CA ILE A 129 19.56 -12.24 -1.21
C ILE A 129 19.72 -11.87 0.28
N MET A 130 18.66 -12.07 1.07
CA MET A 130 18.67 -11.81 2.53
C MET A 130 19.30 -12.95 3.34
N GLY A 131 19.89 -13.97 2.71
CA GLY A 131 20.49 -15.10 3.43
C GLY A 131 19.49 -16.13 3.96
N ALA A 132 18.18 -15.96 3.74
CA ALA A 132 17.16 -16.94 4.11
C ALA A 132 17.21 -18.23 3.25
N GLY A 133 18.00 -18.24 2.17
CA GLY A 133 18.09 -19.36 1.24
C GLY A 133 16.84 -19.52 0.36
N PHE A 134 16.84 -20.54 -0.49
CA PHE A 134 15.70 -20.83 -1.39
C PHE A 134 14.48 -21.24 -0.57
N LEU A 135 13.32 -20.61 -0.82
CA LEU A 135 12.07 -20.84 -0.06
C LEU A 135 12.19 -20.60 1.46
N GLY A 136 13.23 -19.92 1.94
CA GLY A 136 13.43 -19.68 3.37
C GLY A 136 14.03 -20.87 4.13
N ALA A 137 14.58 -21.86 3.42
CA ALA A 137 15.17 -23.06 4.04
C ALA A 137 16.33 -22.77 4.99
N GLY A 138 17.05 -21.67 4.79
CA GLY A 138 18.17 -21.24 5.65
C GLY A 138 17.73 -20.78 7.04
N ILE A 139 16.45 -20.45 7.25
CA ILE A 139 15.92 -19.99 8.54
C ILE A 139 15.70 -21.17 9.51
N GLY A 140 15.55 -22.40 9.01
CA GLY A 140 15.24 -23.56 9.86
C GLY A 140 13.80 -23.59 10.39
N ALA A 141 12.95 -22.64 10.00
CA ALA A 141 11.54 -22.53 10.40
C ALA A 141 10.57 -23.44 9.61
N GLY A 142 11.09 -24.46 8.93
CA GLY A 142 10.29 -25.36 8.10
C GLY A 142 9.53 -24.62 6.99
N PRO A 143 8.24 -24.93 6.73
CA PRO A 143 7.45 -24.26 5.68
C PRO A 143 6.91 -22.88 6.08
N LEU A 144 7.09 -22.45 7.34
CA LEU A 144 6.49 -21.23 7.87
C LEU A 144 6.89 -19.95 7.11
N PRO A 145 8.17 -19.75 6.68
CA PRO A 145 8.53 -18.57 5.92
C PRO A 145 7.75 -18.43 4.61
N VAL A 146 7.55 -19.53 3.87
CA VAL A 146 6.78 -19.53 2.62
C VAL A 146 5.31 -19.24 2.89
N LEU A 147 4.72 -19.89 3.89
CA LEU A 147 3.32 -19.72 4.24
C LEU A 147 3.03 -18.30 4.74
N GLY A 148 3.87 -17.76 5.61
CA GLY A 148 3.76 -16.38 6.10
C GLY A 148 3.87 -15.38 4.96
N ASN A 149 4.84 -15.56 4.05
CA ASN A 149 5.00 -14.70 2.89
C ASN A 149 3.80 -14.81 1.91
N LEU A 150 3.25 -16.01 1.72
CA LEU A 150 2.04 -16.21 0.91
C LEU A 150 0.84 -15.47 1.50
N ILE A 151 0.60 -15.63 2.81
CA ILE A 151 -0.50 -14.95 3.51
C ILE A 151 -0.35 -13.44 3.37
N ALA A 152 0.84 -12.89 3.60
CA ALA A 152 1.09 -11.46 3.49
C ALA A 152 0.76 -10.93 2.08
N HIS A 153 1.17 -11.64 1.03
CA HIS A 153 0.89 -11.23 -0.34
C HIS A 153 -0.57 -11.43 -0.75
N VAL A 154 -1.25 -12.48 -0.26
CA VAL A 154 -2.70 -12.65 -0.45
C VAL A 154 -3.47 -11.50 0.20
N VAL A 155 -3.09 -11.09 1.42
CA VAL A 155 -3.68 -9.92 2.10
C VAL A 155 -3.44 -8.65 1.29
N PHE A 156 -2.20 -8.39 0.89
CA PHE A 156 -1.86 -7.24 0.03
C PHE A 156 -2.71 -7.21 -1.24
N GLY A 157 -2.71 -8.31 -2.00
CA GLY A 157 -3.45 -8.43 -3.25
C GLY A 157 -4.95 -8.26 -3.07
N ALA A 158 -5.55 -8.97 -2.12
CA ALA A 158 -6.99 -8.90 -1.87
C ALA A 158 -7.43 -7.47 -1.53
N VAL A 159 -6.70 -6.79 -0.62
CA VAL A 159 -7.00 -5.42 -0.20
C VAL A 159 -6.79 -4.44 -1.35
N LEU A 160 -5.67 -4.54 -2.06
CA LEU A 160 -5.36 -3.69 -3.23
C LEU A 160 -6.49 -3.78 -4.27
N GLY A 161 -6.84 -5.00 -4.69
CA GLY A 161 -7.84 -5.20 -5.71
C GLY A 161 -9.26 -4.82 -5.26
N PHE A 162 -9.59 -5.00 -3.99
CA PHE A 162 -10.87 -4.59 -3.41
C PHE A 162 -11.04 -3.07 -3.39
N PHE A 163 -10.08 -2.35 -2.81
CA PHE A 163 -10.14 -0.88 -2.71
C PHE A 163 -10.01 -0.21 -4.07
N TYR A 164 -9.22 -0.79 -4.97
CA TYR A 164 -9.15 -0.29 -6.35
C TYR A 164 -10.52 -0.36 -7.04
N ALA A 165 -11.21 -1.50 -6.93
CA ALA A 165 -12.51 -1.69 -7.58
C ALA A 165 -13.63 -0.80 -7.00
N ILE A 166 -13.58 -0.51 -5.70
CA ILE A 166 -14.54 0.42 -5.06
C ILE A 166 -14.37 1.83 -5.62
N GLU A 167 -13.13 2.31 -5.67
CA GLU A 167 -12.83 3.67 -6.09
C GLU A 167 -13.04 3.87 -7.59
N GLU A 168 -12.79 2.84 -8.40
CA GLU A 168 -13.13 2.86 -9.83
C GLU A 168 -14.64 2.91 -10.05
N GLY A 169 -15.43 2.23 -9.21
CA GLY A 169 -16.89 2.23 -9.27
C GLY A 169 -17.55 3.53 -8.81
N SER A 170 -16.92 4.29 -7.91
CA SER A 170 -17.43 5.57 -7.40
C SER A 170 -17.17 6.76 -8.34
N GLY A 171 -16.22 6.66 -9.27
CA GLY A 171 -15.80 7.75 -10.16
C GLY A 171 -16.71 8.05 -11.36
N ILE A 172 -17.81 7.30 -11.58
CA ILE A 172 -18.59 7.34 -12.84
C ILE A 172 -19.75 8.37 -12.83
N SER A 173 -19.99 9.11 -11.74
CA SER A 173 -21.17 9.99 -11.59
C SER A 173 -20.93 11.51 -11.51
N GLY A 174 -19.73 12.02 -11.76
CA GLY A 174 -19.39 13.44 -11.58
C GLY A 174 -19.45 14.30 -12.86
N ASP A 175 -19.89 15.54 -12.74
CA ASP A 175 -19.89 16.53 -13.84
C ASP A 175 -18.44 16.94 -14.20
N ALA A 176 -18.15 17.26 -15.46
CA ALA A 176 -16.76 17.45 -15.94
C ALA A 176 -15.99 18.58 -15.21
N SER A 177 -16.70 19.56 -14.64
CA SER A 177 -16.12 20.62 -13.81
C SER A 177 -15.77 20.18 -12.38
N GLU A 178 -16.47 19.20 -11.81
CA GLU A 178 -16.14 18.62 -10.51
C GLU A 178 -14.88 17.74 -10.57
N HIS A 179 -14.64 17.10 -11.73
CA HIS A 179 -13.44 16.28 -11.94
C HIS A 179 -12.14 17.10 -11.92
N GLN A 180 -12.15 18.33 -12.44
CA GLN A 180 -10.93 19.14 -12.51
C GLN A 180 -10.52 19.71 -11.14
N ALA A 181 -11.50 20.11 -10.32
CA ALA A 181 -11.28 20.56 -8.95
C ALA A 181 -10.95 19.42 -7.97
N SER A 182 -11.48 18.22 -8.22
CA SER A 182 -11.13 17.03 -7.44
C SER A 182 -9.69 16.58 -7.73
N ALA A 183 -9.24 16.64 -8.98
CA ALA A 183 -7.91 16.15 -9.39
C ALA A 183 -6.73 16.84 -8.68
N SER A 184 -6.84 18.12 -8.31
CA SER A 184 -5.78 18.85 -7.58
C SER A 184 -5.75 18.47 -6.09
N SER A 185 -6.91 18.44 -5.43
CA SER A 185 -7.13 18.02 -4.04
C SER A 185 -6.67 16.58 -3.83
N GLU A 186 -6.91 15.72 -4.81
CA GLU A 186 -6.52 14.32 -4.79
C GLU A 186 -5.01 14.11 -4.92
N ARG A 187 -4.34 14.83 -5.80
CA ARG A 187 -2.86 14.79 -5.87
C ARG A 187 -2.23 15.30 -4.59
N GLY A 188 -2.80 16.37 -4.03
CA GLY A 188 -2.42 16.90 -2.73
C GLY A 188 -2.57 15.84 -1.63
N THR A 189 -3.72 15.18 -1.56
CA THR A 189 -4.01 14.11 -0.59
C THR A 189 -3.04 12.94 -0.71
N ALA A 190 -2.79 12.45 -1.93
CA ALA A 190 -1.87 11.35 -2.19
C ALA A 190 -0.43 11.70 -1.75
N LEU A 191 0.08 12.87 -2.15
CA LEU A 191 1.39 13.36 -1.69
C LEU A 191 1.43 13.56 -0.18
N GLY A 192 0.35 14.08 0.38
CA GLY A 192 0.16 14.27 1.82
C GLY A 192 0.28 12.96 2.59
N ILE A 193 -0.42 11.90 2.18
CA ILE A 193 -0.33 10.56 2.79
C ILE A 193 1.10 10.04 2.77
N LEU A 194 1.80 10.20 1.65
CA LEU A 194 3.18 9.72 1.50
C LEU A 194 4.14 10.46 2.43
N ILE A 195 4.14 11.79 2.36
CA ILE A 195 5.04 12.64 3.16
C ILE A 195 4.69 12.49 4.64
N GLY A 196 3.41 12.57 4.97
CA GLY A 196 2.91 12.42 6.33
C GLY A 196 3.23 11.05 6.92
N GLY A 197 3.04 9.97 6.18
CA GLY A 197 3.38 8.62 6.63
C GLY A 197 4.87 8.45 6.93
N VAL A 198 5.75 8.99 6.08
CA VAL A 198 7.20 8.97 6.32
C VAL A 198 7.58 9.80 7.54
N VAL A 199 7.07 11.03 7.66
CA VAL A 199 7.33 11.91 8.81
C VAL A 199 6.80 11.28 10.11
N GLY A 200 5.62 10.69 10.05
CA GLY A 200 5.00 9.95 11.15
C GLY A 200 5.83 8.75 11.59
N ALA A 201 6.38 7.98 10.64
CA ALA A 201 7.31 6.89 10.94
C ALA A 201 8.53 7.40 11.72
N ILE A 202 9.16 8.47 11.23
CA ILE A 202 10.35 9.07 11.86
C ILE A 202 10.00 9.56 13.27
N GLY A 203 8.88 10.26 13.44
CA GLY A 203 8.42 10.76 14.73
C GLY A 203 8.10 9.64 15.73
N GLY A 204 7.36 8.62 15.29
CA GLY A 204 7.02 7.45 16.10
C GLY A 204 8.27 6.69 16.55
N TYR A 205 9.24 6.48 15.64
CA TYR A 205 10.51 5.85 15.97
C TYR A 205 11.33 6.67 16.98
N ALA A 206 11.41 7.99 16.78
CA ALA A 206 12.19 8.88 17.65
C ALA A 206 11.63 8.99 19.07
N ILE A 207 10.31 8.91 19.23
CA ILE A 207 9.62 9.00 20.52
C ILE A 207 9.59 7.64 21.23
N ALA A 208 9.68 6.54 20.50
CA ALA A 208 9.52 5.20 21.04
C ALA A 208 10.36 4.89 22.30
N PRO A 209 11.65 5.26 22.41
CA PRO A 209 12.46 5.01 23.61
C PRO A 209 11.91 5.66 24.90
N THR A 210 11.09 6.70 24.77
CA THR A 210 10.48 7.40 25.91
C THR A 210 9.17 6.74 26.38
N MET A 211 8.67 5.77 25.63
CA MET A 211 7.40 5.08 25.86
C MET A 211 7.58 3.56 25.88
N ASP A 212 8.79 3.07 26.16
CA ASP A 212 9.12 1.64 26.18
C ASP A 212 8.22 0.86 27.20
N ASP A 213 7.64 1.53 28.20
CA ASP A 213 6.68 0.96 29.16
C ASP A 213 5.26 0.74 28.59
N LEU A 214 4.88 1.45 27.52
CA LEU A 214 3.51 1.45 26.97
C LEU A 214 3.36 0.47 25.82
N ALA A 215 4.34 0.42 24.92
CA ALA A 215 4.31 -0.42 23.74
C ALA A 215 5.72 -0.61 23.17
N SER A 216 5.91 -1.70 22.43
CA SER A 216 7.19 -1.93 21.75
C SER A 216 7.45 -0.88 20.65
N ARG A 217 8.72 -0.57 20.39
CA ARG A 217 9.11 0.43 19.37
C ARG A 217 8.46 0.22 18.00
N PRO A 218 8.34 -1.02 17.47
CA PRO A 218 7.64 -1.25 16.21
C PRO A 218 6.18 -0.79 16.23
N VAL A 219 5.47 -1.02 17.34
CA VAL A 219 4.06 -0.63 17.51
C VAL A 219 3.92 0.89 17.53
N LEU A 220 4.79 1.58 18.28
CA LEU A 220 4.78 3.05 18.35
C LEU A 220 5.15 3.69 17.01
N THR A 221 6.08 3.09 16.28
CA THR A 221 6.46 3.55 14.95
C THR A 221 5.31 3.38 13.95
N LEU A 222 4.60 2.24 13.98
CA LEU A 222 3.41 2.01 13.16
C LEU A 222 2.29 3.00 13.49
N ALA A 223 2.05 3.27 14.77
CA ALA A 223 1.10 4.29 15.21
C ALA A 223 1.50 5.69 14.69
N GLY A 224 2.80 5.98 14.68
CA GLY A 224 3.37 7.18 14.07
C GLY A 224 3.07 7.28 12.58
N VAL A 225 3.34 6.23 11.80
CA VAL A 225 3.03 6.15 10.35
C VAL A 225 1.56 6.47 10.11
N LEU A 226 0.65 5.84 10.86
CA LEU A 226 -0.79 6.03 10.73
C LEU A 226 -1.22 7.47 11.01
N THR A 227 -0.77 8.00 12.13
CA THR A 227 -1.09 9.36 12.55
C THR A 227 -0.56 10.37 11.55
N GLY A 228 0.69 10.20 11.11
CA GLY A 228 1.31 11.06 10.12
C GLY A 228 0.63 10.99 8.76
N ALA A 229 0.28 9.80 8.28
CA ALA A 229 -0.45 9.63 7.01
C ALA A 229 -1.83 10.29 7.05
N ALA A 230 -2.55 10.17 8.17
CA ALA A 230 -3.86 10.81 8.35
C ALA A 230 -3.75 12.35 8.36
N ILE A 231 -2.79 12.91 9.11
CA ILE A 231 -2.54 14.36 9.12
C ILE A 231 -2.09 14.84 7.73
N GLY A 232 -1.22 14.07 7.09
CA GLY A 232 -0.74 14.35 5.74
C GLY A 232 -1.86 14.37 4.71
N ALA A 233 -2.79 13.41 4.76
CA ALA A 233 -3.97 13.39 3.91
C ALA A 233 -4.80 14.68 4.06
N LEU A 234 -5.03 15.11 5.30
CA LEU A 234 -5.77 16.34 5.60
C LEU A 234 -5.07 17.58 5.05
N ILE A 235 -3.77 17.75 5.34
CA ILE A 235 -3.00 18.91 4.85
C ILE A 235 -2.95 18.91 3.32
N GLY A 236 -2.69 17.74 2.74
CA GLY A 236 -2.61 17.53 1.31
C GLY A 236 -3.88 17.95 0.58
N SER A 237 -5.03 17.48 1.08
CA SER A 237 -6.35 17.85 0.56
C SER A 237 -6.57 19.37 0.61
N LEU A 238 -6.28 20.02 1.75
CA LEU A 238 -6.43 21.47 1.92
C LEU A 238 -5.54 22.26 0.95
N THR A 239 -4.27 21.88 0.79
CA THR A 239 -3.34 22.56 -0.13
C THR A 239 -3.71 22.41 -1.60
N GLY A 240 -4.33 21.29 -1.97
CA GLY A 240 -4.83 21.10 -3.33
C GLY A 240 -5.96 22.07 -3.65
N MET A 241 -6.91 22.26 -2.72
CA MET A 241 -8.03 23.19 -2.90
C MET A 241 -7.59 24.65 -3.05
N THR A 242 -6.62 25.13 -2.25
CA THR A 242 -6.19 26.54 -2.33
C THR A 242 -5.48 26.87 -3.65
N THR A 243 -4.81 25.90 -4.26
CA THR A 243 -4.13 26.08 -5.55
C THR A 243 -5.13 26.31 -6.69
N ASP A 244 -6.30 25.69 -6.61
CA ASP A 244 -7.35 25.83 -7.61
C ASP A 244 -8.10 27.16 -7.49
N GLU A 245 -8.40 27.61 -6.27
CA GLU A 245 -9.00 28.92 -6.02
C GLU A 245 -8.12 30.06 -6.59
N ASP A 246 -6.81 30.00 -6.35
CA ASP A 246 -5.84 30.97 -6.89
C ASP A 246 -5.77 30.93 -8.43
N THR A 247 -5.89 29.74 -9.02
CA THR A 247 -5.85 29.57 -10.48
C THR A 247 -7.14 30.10 -11.13
N ALA A 248 -8.29 29.85 -10.52
CA ALA A 248 -9.58 30.37 -10.97
C ALA A 248 -9.64 31.90 -10.88
N ALA A 249 -9.18 32.49 -9.77
CA ALA A 249 -9.13 33.93 -9.58
C ALA A 249 -8.23 34.64 -10.61
N ARG A 250 -7.12 34.00 -11.02
CA ARG A 250 -6.23 34.52 -12.08
C ARG A 250 -6.83 34.42 -13.48
N ALA A 251 -7.63 33.38 -13.75
CA ALA A 251 -8.26 33.19 -15.05
C ALA A 251 -9.41 34.19 -15.32
N ASP A 252 -10.17 34.55 -14.28
CA ASP A 252 -11.24 35.55 -14.36
C ASP A 252 -10.69 37.00 -14.40
N GLY A 253 -9.47 37.18 -13.89
CA GLY A 253 -8.68 38.41 -13.97
C GLY A 253 -8.01 38.65 -15.32
N LYS A 254 -8.77 38.68 -16.42
CA LYS A 254 -8.41 39.52 -17.58
C LYS A 254 -8.42 40.99 -17.10
N ARG A 255 -7.25 41.48 -16.70
CA ARG A 255 -6.95 42.92 -16.63
C ARG A 255 -6.02 43.29 -17.78
#